data_AF-A0A059LKH2-F1
#
_entry.id   AF-A0A059LKH2-F1
#
_cell.length_a   1.000
_cell.length_b   1.000
_cell.length_c   1.000
_cell.angle_alpha   90.00
_cell.angle_beta   90.00
_cell.angle_gamma   90.00
#
_symmetry.space_group_name_H-M   'P 1'
#
loop_
_entity.id
_entity.type
_entity.pdbx_description
1 polymer ?
#
loop_
_entity_poly.entity_id
_entity_poly.type
_entity_poly.pdbx_seq_one_letter_code
_entity_poly.pdbx_strand_id
1 'polypeptide(L)'
;MIVTCAAILAVDFPAFPRRLAKAEAYGLGLMDVGVGSFVAAGGFARGLQSTRRRDGSHGARASPAAALVREGKRAGVLLALGLSRTVLTWAIGYQQHVGEYGVHWNFFVTLAAVHLCSLPVRSMGTWMVGMVGAALLGVHDYCLRHRSWELWALAEGRGEGIVEANKEGLASLLGYCAIHVLSHWAARLVSGKRAGGGKAPATTDALPRLAALTAAAWAACVLLRGDAGTETISRRSCNAAYVLVVMLLNLQAWLGFAAALALSWRHAQRIPTLLREWDAGSLSLFLVANLATGAVNTSLDTLHASAARARTVLLLYVLFLCAVAAALHARSK
;
A
#
# COMPACT_ATOMS: atom_id res chain seq x y z
N MET A 1 -0.26 7.55 -3.22
CA MET A 1 -0.04 8.51 -2.12
C MET A 1 -0.77 9.82 -2.30
N ILE A 2 -0.61 10.53 -3.42
CA ILE A 2 -1.36 11.78 -3.70
C ILE A 2 -2.87 11.59 -3.53
N VAL A 3 -3.44 10.65 -4.27
CA VAL A 3 -4.88 10.32 -4.20
C VAL A 3 -5.30 9.93 -2.78
N THR A 4 -4.48 9.13 -2.09
CA THR A 4 -4.73 8.73 -0.70
C THR A 4 -4.76 9.93 0.24
N CYS A 5 -3.78 10.83 0.16
CA CYS A 5 -3.71 12.02 1.03
C CYS A 5 -4.86 12.98 0.76
N ALA A 6 -5.28 13.14 -0.50
CA ALA A 6 -6.45 13.93 -0.84
C ALA A 6 -7.75 13.27 -0.31
N ALA A 7 -7.90 11.96 -0.47
CA ALA A 7 -9.11 11.23 -0.07
C ALA A 7 -9.34 11.20 1.44
N ILE A 8 -8.29 11.16 2.27
CA ILE A 8 -8.44 11.13 3.73
C ILE A 8 -9.08 12.40 4.31
N LEU A 9 -8.92 13.56 3.66
CA LEU A 9 -9.64 14.78 4.03
C LEU A 9 -10.94 14.92 3.24
N ALA A 10 -10.94 14.53 1.97
CA ALA A 10 -12.11 14.71 1.11
C ALA A 10 -13.35 13.98 1.65
N VAL A 11 -13.19 12.78 2.24
CA VAL A 11 -14.29 11.98 2.78
C VAL A 11 -15.10 12.70 3.87
N ASP A 12 -14.50 13.64 4.57
CA ASP A 12 -15.18 14.36 5.65
C ASP A 12 -16.20 15.38 5.10
N PHE A 13 -16.07 15.77 3.83
CA PHE A 13 -16.98 16.69 3.15
C PHE A 13 -18.17 15.95 2.48
N PRO A 14 -19.39 16.51 2.53
CA PRO A 14 -20.55 15.97 1.80
C PRO A 14 -20.36 15.89 0.28
N ALA A 15 -19.49 16.74 -0.27
CA ALA A 15 -19.16 16.75 -1.69
C ALA A 15 -18.45 15.46 -2.15
N PHE A 16 -17.86 14.69 -1.23
CA PHE A 16 -17.23 13.42 -1.54
C PHE A 16 -18.27 12.30 -1.57
N PRO A 17 -18.40 11.56 -2.69
CA PRO A 17 -19.40 10.51 -2.80
C PRO A 17 -19.20 9.41 -1.74
N ARG A 18 -20.22 9.17 -0.91
CA ARG A 18 -20.15 8.18 0.19
C ARG A 18 -19.87 6.75 -0.29
N ARG A 19 -20.24 6.41 -1.53
CA ARG A 19 -19.86 5.12 -2.18
C ARG A 19 -18.34 4.91 -2.32
N LEU A 20 -17.54 5.97 -2.24
CA LEU A 20 -16.07 5.92 -2.33
C LEU A 20 -15.40 5.92 -0.96
N ALA A 21 -16.17 6.07 0.13
CA ALA A 21 -15.69 5.95 1.50
C ALA A 21 -15.34 4.48 1.82
N LYS A 22 -14.73 4.24 2.98
CA LYS A 22 -14.35 2.88 3.40
C LYS A 22 -15.58 1.98 3.53
N ALA A 23 -15.49 0.77 2.99
CA ALA A 23 -16.47 -0.27 3.24
C ALA A 23 -16.35 -0.81 4.68
N GLU A 24 -17.49 -1.05 5.34
CA GLU A 24 -17.53 -1.51 6.74
C GLU A 24 -17.24 -3.00 6.90
N ALA A 25 -17.75 -3.85 6.01
CA ALA A 25 -17.49 -5.29 6.01
C ALA A 25 -17.09 -5.77 4.62
N TYR A 26 -17.91 -5.43 3.63
CA TYR A 26 -17.73 -5.86 2.25
C TYR A 26 -17.94 -4.71 1.26
N GLY A 27 -17.28 -4.82 0.11
CA GLY A 27 -17.29 -3.81 -0.94
C GLY A 27 -15.91 -3.16 -1.12
N LEU A 28 -15.85 -2.24 -2.07
CA LEU A 28 -14.61 -1.53 -2.41
C LEU A 28 -14.89 -0.05 -2.63
N GLY A 29 -14.44 0.77 -1.70
CA GLY A 29 -14.33 2.21 -1.86
C GLY A 29 -12.94 2.65 -2.33
N LEU A 30 -12.83 3.91 -2.78
CA LEU A 30 -11.53 4.51 -3.10
C LEU A 30 -10.61 4.54 -1.87
N MET A 31 -11.18 4.76 -0.69
CA MET A 31 -10.44 4.77 0.56
C MET A 31 -9.88 3.41 0.97
N ASP A 32 -10.46 2.31 0.46
CA ASP A 32 -10.00 0.97 0.79
C ASP A 32 -8.73 0.57 0.04
N VAL A 33 -8.42 1.24 -1.07
CA VAL A 33 -7.28 0.94 -1.94
C VAL A 33 -5.96 1.49 -1.37
N GLY A 34 -6.01 2.58 -0.57
CA GLY A 34 -4.83 3.35 -0.19
C GLY A 34 -3.73 2.54 0.51
N VAL A 35 -4.10 1.78 1.55
CA VAL A 35 -3.18 0.97 2.35
C VAL A 35 -2.61 -0.18 1.53
N GLY A 36 -3.45 -0.94 0.83
CA GLY A 36 -3.01 -2.04 -0.03
C GLY A 36 -2.04 -1.56 -1.11
N SER A 37 -2.33 -0.44 -1.76
CA SER A 37 -1.44 0.15 -2.77
C SER A 37 -0.12 0.67 -2.20
N PHE A 38 -0.10 1.17 -0.95
CA PHE A 38 1.16 1.53 -0.29
C PHE A 38 2.04 0.30 -0.05
N VAL A 39 1.44 -0.78 0.44
CA VAL A 39 2.13 -2.07 0.65
C VAL A 39 2.64 -2.64 -0.67
N ALA A 40 1.81 -2.60 -1.73
CA ALA A 40 2.16 -3.06 -3.06
C ALA A 40 3.31 -2.25 -3.66
N ALA A 41 3.24 -0.92 -3.62
CA ALA A 41 4.31 -0.03 -4.08
C ALA A 41 5.63 -0.29 -3.34
N GLY A 42 5.57 -0.48 -2.01
CA GLY A 42 6.74 -0.84 -1.20
C GLY A 42 7.36 -2.19 -1.58
N GLY A 43 6.52 -3.19 -1.88
CA GLY A 43 6.97 -4.52 -2.36
C GLY A 43 7.60 -4.44 -3.73
N PHE A 44 6.95 -3.72 -4.66
CA PHE A 44 7.45 -3.52 -6.02
C PHE A 44 8.81 -2.80 -6.01
N ALA A 45 8.93 -1.70 -5.26
CA ALA A 45 10.18 -0.96 -5.12
C ALA A 45 11.33 -1.83 -4.58
N ARG A 46 11.04 -2.70 -3.58
CA ARG A 46 12.03 -3.66 -3.06
C ARG A 46 12.42 -4.71 -4.10
N GLY A 47 11.47 -5.20 -4.89
CA GLY A 47 11.74 -6.13 -5.99
C GLY A 47 12.68 -5.53 -7.05
N LEU A 48 12.44 -4.29 -7.47
CA LEU A 48 13.31 -3.56 -8.41
C LEU A 48 14.74 -3.41 -7.86
N GLN A 49 14.86 -2.98 -6.60
CA GLN A 49 16.16 -2.82 -5.93
C GLN A 49 16.90 -4.16 -5.80
N SER A 50 16.18 -5.25 -5.56
CA SER A 50 16.74 -6.59 -5.45
C SER A 50 17.32 -7.06 -6.78
N THR A 51 16.67 -6.78 -7.92
CA THR A 51 17.18 -7.16 -9.25
C THR A 51 18.42 -6.34 -9.61
N ARG A 52 18.39 -5.02 -9.38
CA ARG A 52 19.55 -4.13 -9.65
C ARG A 52 20.82 -4.56 -8.90
N ARG A 53 20.68 -5.02 -7.66
CA ARG A 53 21.80 -5.55 -6.86
C ARG A 53 22.34 -6.90 -7.37
N ARG A 54 21.51 -7.69 -8.04
CA ARG A 54 21.91 -8.98 -8.61
C ARG A 54 22.65 -8.82 -9.93
N ASP A 55 22.24 -7.84 -10.74
CA ASP A 55 22.86 -7.54 -12.04
C ASP A 55 24.14 -6.70 -11.91
N GLY A 56 24.24 -5.83 -10.90
CA GLY A 56 25.45 -5.04 -10.59
C GLY A 56 26.51 -5.84 -9.83
N SER A 57 27.21 -6.74 -10.50
CA SER A 57 28.19 -7.69 -9.95
C SER A 57 29.52 -7.11 -9.45
N HIS A 58 29.58 -5.88 -8.92
CA HIS A 58 30.84 -5.27 -8.41
C HIS A 58 30.71 -4.52 -7.06
N GLY A 59 29.54 -4.51 -6.41
CA GLY A 59 29.36 -3.89 -5.09
C GLY A 59 29.38 -4.92 -3.96
N ALA A 60 30.15 -4.67 -2.89
CA ALA A 60 30.15 -5.50 -1.68
C ALA A 60 28.71 -5.78 -1.21
N ARG A 61 28.30 -7.05 -1.21
CA ARG A 61 26.99 -7.45 -0.67
C ARG A 61 26.96 -7.04 0.79
N ALA A 62 26.02 -6.16 1.17
CA ALA A 62 25.78 -5.87 2.57
C ALA A 62 25.53 -7.18 3.32
N SER A 63 26.20 -7.37 4.46
CA SER A 63 26.05 -8.59 5.25
C SER A 63 24.58 -8.81 5.62
N PRO A 64 24.10 -10.07 5.70
CA PRO A 64 22.74 -10.38 6.14
C PRO A 64 22.39 -9.72 7.48
N ALA A 65 23.36 -9.66 8.40
CA ALA A 65 23.24 -8.95 9.68
C ALA A 65 23.03 -7.44 9.50
N ALA A 66 23.78 -6.77 8.63
CA ALA A 66 23.59 -5.34 8.36
C ALA A 66 22.24 -5.05 7.67
N ALA A 67 21.72 -5.99 6.87
CA ALA A 67 20.38 -5.88 6.32
C ALA A 67 19.31 -6.03 7.41
N LEU A 68 19.46 -7.02 8.30
CA LEU A 68 18.55 -7.23 9.43
C LEU A 68 18.51 -6.01 10.35
N VAL A 69 19.66 -5.46 10.75
CA VAL A 69 19.73 -4.26 11.59
C VAL A 69 19.05 -3.07 10.93
N ARG A 70 19.26 -2.88 9.61
CA ARG A 70 18.65 -1.75 8.88
C ARG A 70 17.14 -1.85 8.80
N GLU A 71 16.62 -3.03 8.50
CA GLU A 71 15.17 -3.25 8.41
C GLU A 71 14.55 -3.26 9.82
N GLY A 72 15.25 -3.77 10.83
CA GLY A 72 14.87 -3.68 12.23
C GLY A 72 14.76 -2.23 12.71
N LYS A 73 15.70 -1.35 12.33
CA LYS A 73 15.60 0.10 12.59
C LYS A 73 14.35 0.71 11.94
N ARG A 74 14.05 0.34 10.68
CA ARG A 74 12.85 0.83 9.97
C ARG A 74 11.56 0.34 10.63
N ALA A 75 11.49 -0.95 10.97
CA ALA A 75 10.38 -1.51 11.71
C ALA A 75 10.22 -0.84 13.08
N GLY A 76 11.32 -0.58 13.78
CA GLY A 76 11.33 0.15 15.06
C GLY A 76 10.76 1.56 14.94
N VAL A 77 11.15 2.33 13.91
CA VAL A 77 10.56 3.67 13.67
C VAL A 77 9.05 3.56 13.40
N LEU A 78 8.61 2.59 12.61
CA LEU A 78 7.19 2.38 12.34
C LEU A 78 6.41 1.93 13.58
N LEU A 79 6.99 1.07 14.42
CA LEU A 79 6.39 0.68 15.68
C LEU A 79 6.30 1.86 16.63
N ALA A 80 7.33 2.69 16.73
CA ALA A 80 7.29 3.91 17.53
C ALA A 80 6.19 4.88 17.05
N LEU A 81 6.05 5.07 15.74
CA LEU A 81 4.94 5.84 15.15
C LEU A 81 3.57 5.22 15.41
N GLY A 82 3.48 3.89 15.38
CA GLY A 82 2.27 3.15 15.71
C GLY A 82 1.86 3.35 17.16
N LEU A 83 2.80 3.18 18.09
CA LEU A 83 2.57 3.39 19.52
C LEU A 83 2.22 4.86 19.82
N SER A 84 2.95 5.81 19.23
CA SER A 84 2.65 7.23 19.42
C SER A 84 1.25 7.59 18.92
N ARG A 85 0.82 7.03 17.77
CA ARG A 85 -0.54 7.22 17.27
C ARG A 85 -1.56 6.73 18.31
N THR A 86 -1.41 5.50 18.82
CA THR A 86 -2.33 4.91 19.79
C THR A 86 -2.41 5.74 21.07
N VAL A 87 -1.27 6.15 21.63
CA VAL A 87 -1.21 6.99 22.85
C VAL A 87 -1.85 8.35 22.61
N LEU A 88 -1.51 9.03 21.51
CA LEU A 88 -2.02 10.38 21.21
C LEU A 88 -3.53 10.38 21.02
N THR A 89 -4.08 9.42 20.28
CA THR A 89 -5.53 9.31 20.09
C THR A 89 -6.28 9.01 21.37
N TRP A 90 -5.68 8.23 22.27
CA TRP A 90 -6.25 7.96 23.58
C TRP A 90 -6.23 9.22 24.46
N ALA A 91 -5.10 9.94 24.48
CA ALA A 91 -4.94 11.17 25.23
C ALA A 91 -5.93 12.29 24.82
N ILE A 92 -6.25 12.38 23.52
CA ILE A 92 -7.21 13.38 22.99
C ILE A 92 -8.66 12.87 22.98
N GLY A 93 -8.93 11.65 23.45
CA GLY A 93 -10.28 11.06 23.46
C GLY A 93 -10.89 10.86 22.07
N TYR A 94 -10.07 10.68 21.02
CA TYR A 94 -10.55 10.52 19.65
C TYR A 94 -11.19 9.13 19.46
N GLN A 95 -12.40 9.11 18.91
CA GLN A 95 -13.11 7.86 18.62
C GLN A 95 -12.39 7.10 17.49
N GLN A 96 -11.69 6.03 17.85
CA GLN A 96 -11.03 5.17 16.88
C GLN A 96 -12.01 4.14 16.32
N HIS A 97 -12.03 3.96 15.00
CA HIS A 97 -12.72 2.84 14.37
C HIS A 97 -11.96 1.54 14.62
N VAL A 98 -12.23 0.92 15.78
CA VAL A 98 -11.56 -0.30 16.24
C VAL A 98 -11.72 -1.45 15.24
N GLY A 99 -12.83 -1.48 14.49
CA GLY A 99 -13.06 -2.48 13.44
C GLY A 99 -12.06 -2.44 12.28
N GLU A 100 -11.26 -1.38 12.12
CA GLU A 100 -10.25 -1.34 11.04
C GLU A 100 -9.01 -2.18 11.32
N TYR A 101 -8.53 -2.18 12.56
CA TYR A 101 -7.25 -2.81 12.92
C TYR A 101 -7.26 -3.45 14.31
N GLY A 102 -8.10 -2.97 15.23
CA GLY A 102 -8.01 -3.32 16.64
C GLY A 102 -7.91 -2.09 17.53
N VAL A 103 -7.80 -2.35 18.83
CA VAL A 103 -7.72 -1.33 19.90
C VAL A 103 -6.33 -0.70 19.96
N HIS A 104 -5.28 -1.51 19.85
CA HIS A 104 -3.90 -1.06 19.98
C HIS A 104 -3.14 -1.10 18.65
N TRP A 105 -3.66 -1.87 17.69
CA TRP A 105 -3.08 -2.06 16.37
C TRP A 105 -3.52 -0.95 15.42
N ASN A 106 -2.62 -0.55 14.53
CA ASN A 106 -2.92 0.41 13.49
C ASN A 106 -2.07 0.15 12.25
N PHE A 107 -2.30 0.94 11.21
CA PHE A 107 -1.58 0.87 9.94
C PHE A 107 -0.05 0.80 10.08
N PHE A 108 0.57 1.56 10.99
CA PHE A 108 2.03 1.56 11.13
C PHE A 108 2.55 0.24 11.72
N VAL A 109 1.78 -0.38 12.62
CA VAL A 109 2.09 -1.72 13.16
C VAL A 109 1.99 -2.78 12.07
N THR A 110 0.93 -2.73 11.24
CA THR A 110 0.81 -3.60 10.05
C THR A 110 2.00 -3.42 9.12
N LEU A 111 2.40 -2.19 8.82
CA LEU A 111 3.57 -1.93 7.97
C LEU A 111 4.85 -2.51 8.57
N ALA A 112 5.09 -2.31 9.87
CA ALA A 112 6.26 -2.86 10.54
C ALA A 112 6.30 -4.38 10.40
N ALA A 113 5.18 -5.07 10.64
CA ALA A 113 5.08 -6.51 10.49
C ALA A 113 5.31 -6.97 9.03
N VAL A 114 4.73 -6.28 8.05
CA VAL A 114 4.96 -6.55 6.61
C VAL A 114 6.43 -6.36 6.22
N HIS A 115 7.11 -5.36 6.78
CA HIS A 115 8.55 -5.17 6.55
C HIS A 115 9.37 -6.35 7.08
N LEU A 116 9.01 -6.88 8.25
CA LEU A 116 9.66 -8.06 8.81
C LEU A 116 9.36 -9.32 7.97
N CYS A 117 8.12 -9.51 7.50
CA CYS A 117 7.73 -10.55 6.54
C CYS A 117 8.62 -10.55 5.27
N SER A 118 9.10 -9.37 4.85
CA SER A 118 9.87 -9.23 3.60
C SER A 118 11.35 -9.67 3.71
N LEU A 119 11.85 -9.92 4.92
CA LEU A 119 13.26 -10.23 5.15
C LEU A 119 13.73 -11.53 4.47
N PRO A 120 13.04 -12.67 4.63
CA PRO A 120 13.48 -13.94 4.05
C PRO A 120 13.47 -13.89 2.52
N VAL A 121 12.54 -13.13 1.94
CA VAL A 121 12.28 -13.02 0.50
C VAL A 121 13.45 -12.42 -0.29
N ARG A 122 14.33 -11.66 0.37
CA ARG A 122 15.44 -10.94 -0.27
C ARG A 122 16.46 -11.88 -0.92
N SER A 123 16.79 -13.00 -0.27
CA SER A 123 17.80 -13.96 -0.74
C SER A 123 17.25 -14.99 -1.71
N MET A 124 15.93 -15.11 -1.83
CA MET A 124 15.26 -16.14 -2.63
C MET A 124 15.35 -15.85 -4.13
N GLY A 125 15.31 -16.90 -4.96
CA GLY A 125 15.14 -16.79 -6.41
C GLY A 125 13.76 -16.24 -6.81
N THR A 126 13.63 -15.68 -8.01
CA THR A 126 12.39 -15.02 -8.47
C THR A 126 11.16 -15.93 -8.34
N TRP A 127 11.22 -17.17 -8.85
CA TRP A 127 10.10 -18.10 -8.78
C TRP A 127 9.75 -18.51 -7.35
N MET A 128 10.75 -18.68 -6.49
CA MET A 128 10.52 -18.99 -5.07
C MET A 128 9.80 -17.84 -4.34
N VAL A 129 10.10 -16.60 -4.68
CA VAL A 129 9.33 -15.45 -4.15
C VAL A 129 7.87 -15.50 -4.59
N GLY A 130 7.62 -15.84 -5.86
CA GLY A 130 6.25 -16.02 -6.37
C GLY A 130 5.52 -17.14 -5.63
N MET A 131 6.17 -18.29 -5.44
CA MET A 131 5.62 -19.43 -4.69
C MET A 131 5.32 -19.06 -3.23
N VAL A 132 6.20 -18.35 -2.54
CA VAL A 132 5.96 -17.87 -1.17
C VAL A 132 4.78 -16.90 -1.13
N GLY A 133 4.69 -15.96 -2.07
CA GLY A 133 3.55 -15.03 -2.16
C GLY A 133 2.22 -15.76 -2.40
N ALA A 134 2.20 -16.74 -3.30
CA ALA A 134 1.03 -17.57 -3.57
C ALA A 134 0.66 -18.45 -2.37
N ALA A 135 1.65 -19.03 -1.68
CA ALA A 135 1.43 -19.83 -0.48
C ALA A 135 0.87 -18.99 0.67
N LEU A 136 1.41 -17.78 0.90
CA LEU A 136 0.86 -16.84 1.90
C LEU A 136 -0.60 -16.52 1.62
N LEU A 137 -0.94 -16.24 0.35
CA LEU A 137 -2.31 -15.97 -0.06
C LEU A 137 -3.22 -17.19 0.12
N GLY A 138 -2.78 -18.38 -0.31
CA GLY A 138 -3.55 -19.61 -0.18
C GLY A 138 -3.77 -20.03 1.26
N VAL A 139 -2.76 -19.89 2.14
CA VAL A 139 -2.89 -20.14 3.58
C VAL A 139 -3.86 -19.13 4.21
N HIS A 140 -3.76 -17.86 3.84
CA HIS A 140 -4.66 -16.81 4.34
C HIS A 140 -6.12 -17.08 3.93
N ASP A 141 -6.35 -17.37 2.65
CA ASP A 141 -7.67 -17.74 2.12
C ASP A 141 -8.24 -18.99 2.83
N TYR A 142 -7.41 -20.02 3.00
CA TYR A 142 -7.79 -21.23 3.74
C TYR A 142 -8.18 -20.92 5.19
N CYS A 143 -7.40 -20.09 5.88
CA CYS A 143 -7.70 -19.68 7.25
C CYS A 143 -9.02 -18.88 7.34
N LEU A 144 -9.25 -17.96 6.41
CA LEU A 144 -10.50 -17.18 6.37
C LEU A 144 -11.72 -18.08 6.16
N ARG A 145 -11.66 -18.99 5.19
CA ARG A 145 -12.80 -19.83 4.78
C ARG A 145 -13.06 -21.03 5.68
N HIS A 146 -12.01 -21.73 6.12
CA HIS A 146 -12.15 -23.02 6.82
C HIS A 146 -11.85 -22.97 8.31
N ARG A 147 -11.23 -21.89 8.81
CA ARG A 147 -10.91 -21.72 10.23
C ARG A 147 -11.71 -20.61 10.90
N SER A 148 -12.76 -20.13 10.22
CA SER A 148 -13.65 -19.06 10.71
C SER A 148 -12.93 -17.76 11.06
N TRP A 149 -11.74 -17.51 10.51
CA TRP A 149 -10.99 -16.27 10.78
C TRP A 149 -11.72 -15.04 10.26
N GLU A 150 -12.46 -15.16 9.17
CA GLU A 150 -13.27 -14.07 8.66
C GLU A 150 -14.39 -13.71 9.63
N LEU A 151 -15.13 -14.71 10.12
CA LEU A 151 -16.16 -14.52 11.14
C LEU A 151 -15.58 -13.95 12.43
N TRP A 152 -14.44 -14.46 12.87
CA TRP A 152 -13.73 -13.96 14.05
C TRP A 152 -13.33 -12.49 13.89
N ALA A 153 -12.73 -12.11 12.75
CA ALA A 153 -12.28 -10.75 12.46
C ALA A 153 -13.45 -9.77 12.29
N LEU A 154 -14.58 -10.19 11.71
CA LEU A 154 -15.73 -9.33 11.47
C LEU A 154 -16.70 -9.25 12.64
N ALA A 155 -16.65 -10.18 13.60
CA ALA A 155 -17.52 -10.18 14.77
C ALA A 155 -17.38 -8.88 15.58
N GLU A 156 -18.50 -8.35 16.09
CA GLU A 156 -18.53 -7.12 16.89
C GLU A 156 -17.96 -7.34 18.30
N GLY A 157 -18.18 -8.53 18.86
CA GLY A 157 -17.70 -8.89 20.20
C GLY A 157 -16.18 -8.92 20.29
N ARG A 158 -15.65 -8.38 21.40
CA ARG A 158 -14.22 -8.44 21.74
C ARG A 158 -14.05 -9.24 23.02
N GLY A 159 -13.23 -10.29 22.95
CA GLY A 159 -12.82 -11.04 24.12
C GLY A 159 -11.80 -10.28 24.97
N GLU A 160 -11.49 -10.84 26.13
CA GLU A 160 -10.43 -10.35 27.00
C GLU A 160 -9.06 -10.80 26.46
N GLY A 161 -8.13 -9.86 26.29
CA GLY A 161 -6.75 -10.14 25.87
C GLY A 161 -6.29 -9.37 24.62
N ILE A 162 -4.97 -9.27 24.44
CA ILE A 162 -4.34 -8.46 23.38
C ILE A 162 -4.66 -8.99 21.98
N VAL A 163 -4.79 -10.31 21.82
CA VAL A 163 -5.08 -10.94 20.52
C VAL A 163 -6.50 -10.61 20.08
N GLU A 164 -7.49 -10.84 20.94
CA GLU A 164 -8.90 -10.52 20.68
C GLU A 164 -9.13 -9.01 20.49
N ALA A 165 -8.39 -8.18 21.23
CA ALA A 165 -8.43 -6.73 21.08
C ALA A 165 -7.91 -6.25 19.71
N ASN A 166 -7.09 -7.04 19.03
CA ASN A 166 -6.42 -6.68 17.76
C ASN A 166 -6.67 -7.67 16.63
N LYS A 167 -7.76 -8.42 16.72
CA LYS A 167 -8.09 -9.51 15.81
C LYS A 167 -8.13 -9.10 14.34
N GLU A 168 -8.62 -7.89 14.04
CA GLU A 168 -8.73 -7.38 12.66
C GLU A 168 -7.35 -7.17 12.02
N GLY A 169 -6.43 -6.55 12.77
CA GLY A 169 -5.06 -6.32 12.34
C GLY A 169 -4.28 -7.62 12.16
N LEU A 170 -4.52 -8.61 13.04
CA LEU A 170 -3.89 -9.92 12.96
C LEU A 170 -4.42 -10.76 11.79
N ALA A 171 -5.73 -10.82 11.61
CA ALA A 171 -6.37 -11.57 10.53
C ALA A 171 -5.98 -11.02 9.14
N SER A 172 -5.88 -9.69 9.01
CA SER A 172 -5.49 -9.04 7.74
C SER A 172 -3.99 -9.08 7.44
N LEU A 173 -3.14 -9.37 8.42
CA LEU A 173 -1.68 -9.27 8.27
C LEU A 173 -1.13 -10.19 7.19
N LEU A 174 -1.60 -11.45 7.12
CA LEU A 174 -1.13 -12.40 6.10
C LEU A 174 -1.49 -11.94 4.69
N GLY A 175 -2.70 -11.40 4.48
CA GLY A 175 -3.12 -10.79 3.22
C GLY A 175 -2.21 -9.62 2.81
N TYR A 176 -1.85 -8.74 3.75
CA TYR A 176 -0.88 -7.67 3.48
C TYR A 176 0.53 -8.18 3.19
N CYS A 177 1.01 -9.22 3.88
CA CYS A 177 2.28 -9.86 3.56
C CYS A 177 2.22 -10.48 2.15
N ALA A 178 1.11 -11.09 1.74
CA ALA A 178 0.93 -11.60 0.38
C ALA A 178 0.98 -10.48 -0.67
N ILE A 179 0.27 -9.35 -0.49
CA ILE A 179 0.35 -8.17 -1.39
C ILE A 179 1.80 -7.73 -1.57
N HIS A 180 2.55 -7.62 -0.48
CA HIS A 180 3.93 -7.18 -0.52
C HIS A 180 4.82 -8.13 -1.33
N VAL A 181 4.74 -9.42 -1.03
CA VAL A 181 5.59 -10.46 -1.65
C VAL A 181 5.24 -10.67 -3.12
N LEU A 182 3.95 -10.68 -3.47
CA LEU A 182 3.49 -10.76 -4.87
C LEU A 182 3.89 -9.52 -5.68
N SER A 183 3.84 -8.33 -5.07
CA SER A 183 4.34 -7.10 -5.72
C SER A 183 5.87 -7.13 -5.93
N HIS A 184 6.61 -7.67 -4.97
CA HIS A 184 8.04 -7.89 -5.10
C HIS A 184 8.37 -8.90 -6.22
N TRP A 185 7.60 -9.98 -6.33
CA TRP A 185 7.70 -10.94 -7.42
C TRP A 185 7.43 -10.28 -8.79
N ALA A 186 6.32 -9.53 -8.91
CA ALA A 186 5.96 -8.82 -10.13
C ALA A 186 7.09 -7.88 -10.59
N ALA A 187 7.67 -7.09 -9.68
CA ALA A 187 8.81 -6.23 -9.99
C ALA A 187 10.02 -6.99 -10.53
N ARG A 188 10.32 -8.18 -9.98
CA ARG A 188 11.44 -9.01 -10.46
C ARG A 188 11.20 -9.61 -11.84
N LEU A 189 9.95 -9.98 -12.14
CA LEU A 189 9.57 -10.43 -13.49
C LEU A 189 9.74 -9.30 -14.51
N VAL A 190 9.22 -8.12 -14.17
CA VAL A 190 9.29 -6.93 -15.04
C VAL A 190 10.75 -6.51 -15.29
N SER A 191 11.59 -6.55 -14.25
CA SER A 191 13.01 -6.15 -14.30
C SER A 191 13.96 -7.19 -14.91
N GLY A 192 13.47 -8.33 -15.42
CA GLY A 192 14.31 -9.40 -15.95
C GLY A 192 15.29 -8.93 -17.04
N LYS A 193 16.38 -9.69 -17.24
CA LYS A 193 17.48 -9.38 -18.18
C LYS A 193 16.98 -8.86 -19.53
N ARG A 194 17.63 -7.80 -20.03
CA ARG A 194 17.37 -7.23 -21.37
C ARG A 194 17.59 -8.31 -22.41
N ALA A 195 16.60 -8.50 -23.29
CA ALA A 195 16.65 -9.50 -24.36
C ALA A 195 17.51 -9.07 -25.56
N GLY A 196 18.15 -7.89 -25.52
CA GLY A 196 19.06 -7.44 -26.57
C GLY A 196 19.84 -6.20 -26.16
N GLY A 197 21.05 -6.05 -26.71
CA GLY A 197 21.93 -4.90 -26.51
C GLY A 197 21.47 -3.60 -27.20
N GLY A 198 20.15 -3.41 -27.35
CA GLY A 198 19.57 -2.25 -28.02
C GLY A 198 19.67 -0.97 -27.20
N LYS A 199 19.65 0.18 -27.90
CA LYS A 199 19.64 1.53 -27.30
C LYS A 199 18.29 1.93 -26.66
N ALA A 200 17.29 1.04 -26.70
CA ALA A 200 15.96 1.31 -26.15
C ALA A 200 15.97 1.43 -24.61
N PRO A 201 15.12 2.29 -24.02
CA PRO A 201 15.05 2.44 -22.57
C PRO A 201 14.60 1.15 -21.89
N ALA A 202 15.07 0.88 -20.68
CA ALA A 202 14.66 -0.30 -19.91
C ALA A 202 13.13 -0.36 -19.66
N THR A 203 12.43 0.77 -19.79
CA THR A 203 10.97 0.86 -19.67
C THR A 203 10.22 0.22 -20.84
N THR A 204 10.78 0.17 -22.05
CA THR A 204 10.10 -0.47 -23.20
C THR A 204 10.09 -1.99 -23.07
N ASP A 205 11.13 -2.57 -22.49
CA ASP A 205 11.22 -4.02 -22.26
C ASP A 205 10.28 -4.49 -21.13
N ALA A 206 9.95 -3.58 -20.21
CA ALA A 206 9.05 -3.81 -19.09
C ALA A 206 7.57 -3.84 -19.50
N LEU A 207 7.19 -3.10 -20.54
CA LEU A 207 5.80 -2.96 -21.01
C LEU A 207 5.10 -4.29 -21.33
N PRO A 208 5.63 -5.18 -22.19
CA PRO A 208 4.93 -6.42 -22.51
C PRO A 208 4.76 -7.32 -21.28
N ARG A 209 5.72 -7.31 -20.36
CA ARG A 209 5.66 -8.07 -19.11
C ARG A 209 4.60 -7.51 -18.16
N LEU A 210 4.54 -6.17 -18.00
CA LEU A 210 3.49 -5.50 -17.23
C LEU A 210 2.10 -5.72 -17.84
N ALA A 211 1.99 -5.66 -19.17
CA ALA A 211 0.75 -5.92 -19.89
C ALA A 211 0.28 -7.38 -19.69
N ALA A 212 1.19 -8.35 -19.80
CA ALA A 212 0.88 -9.75 -19.54
C ALA A 212 0.43 -10.01 -18.09
N LEU A 213 1.12 -9.43 -17.10
CA LEU A 213 0.72 -9.52 -15.69
C LEU A 213 -0.64 -8.86 -15.43
N THR A 214 -0.89 -7.71 -16.04
CA THR A 214 -2.17 -6.98 -15.93
C THR A 214 -3.31 -7.79 -16.56
N ALA A 215 -3.08 -8.38 -17.74
CA ALA A 215 -4.04 -9.24 -18.41
C ALA A 215 -4.32 -10.51 -17.60
N ALA A 216 -3.28 -11.13 -17.03
CA ALA A 216 -3.43 -12.30 -16.14
C ALA A 216 -4.23 -11.95 -14.88
N ALA A 217 -4.00 -10.78 -14.27
CA ALA A 217 -4.78 -10.32 -13.12
C ALA A 217 -6.25 -10.05 -13.47
N TRP A 218 -6.52 -9.46 -14.64
CA TRP A 218 -7.89 -9.32 -15.16
C TRP A 218 -8.57 -10.67 -15.40
N ALA A 219 -7.87 -11.60 -16.04
CA ALA A 219 -8.38 -12.95 -16.27
C ALA A 219 -8.72 -13.65 -14.95
N ALA A 220 -7.84 -13.55 -13.94
CA ALA A 220 -8.12 -14.07 -12.61
C ALA A 220 -9.38 -13.44 -11.99
N CYS A 221 -9.58 -12.12 -12.12
CA CYS A 221 -10.81 -11.46 -11.64
C CYS A 221 -12.08 -11.98 -12.35
N VAL A 222 -12.01 -12.21 -13.67
CA VAL A 222 -13.15 -12.69 -14.46
C VAL A 222 -13.46 -14.16 -14.14
N LEU A 223 -12.43 -14.99 -14.05
CA LEU A 223 -12.57 -16.42 -13.72
C LEU A 223 -13.15 -16.59 -12.32
N LEU A 224 -12.61 -15.85 -11.34
CA LEU A 224 -13.14 -15.89 -9.98
C LEU A 224 -14.57 -15.36 -9.93
N ARG A 225 -14.95 -14.35 -10.73
CA ARG A 225 -16.34 -13.84 -10.82
C ARG A 225 -17.36 -14.88 -11.30
N GLY A 226 -16.93 -15.83 -12.13
CA GLY A 226 -17.81 -16.83 -12.75
C GLY A 226 -18.37 -17.88 -11.79
N ASP A 227 -17.75 -18.06 -10.62
CA ASP A 227 -18.22 -18.99 -9.61
C ASP A 227 -19.30 -18.34 -8.73
N ALA A 228 -20.45 -19.00 -8.58
CA ALA A 228 -21.61 -18.53 -7.81
C ALA A 228 -21.36 -18.36 -6.28
N GLY A 229 -20.11 -18.54 -5.83
CA GLY A 229 -19.64 -18.34 -4.45
C GLY A 229 -18.54 -17.29 -4.33
N THR A 230 -18.49 -16.32 -5.26
CA THR A 230 -17.49 -15.23 -5.24
C THR A 230 -17.38 -14.56 -3.89
N GLU A 231 -16.20 -14.69 -3.30
CA GLU A 231 -15.87 -14.01 -2.05
C GLU A 231 -16.01 -12.49 -2.23
N THR A 232 -16.87 -11.89 -1.43
CA THR A 232 -17.08 -10.45 -1.45
C THR A 232 -15.81 -9.74 -1.00
N ILE A 233 -15.37 -8.73 -1.75
CA ILE A 233 -14.15 -7.98 -1.45
C ILE A 233 -14.23 -7.41 -0.03
N SER A 234 -13.23 -7.69 0.80
CA SER A 234 -13.13 -7.11 2.14
C SER A 234 -11.72 -6.64 2.46
N ARG A 235 -11.59 -5.33 2.73
CA ARG A 235 -10.34 -4.75 3.23
C ARG A 235 -10.02 -5.23 4.65
N ARG A 236 -11.03 -5.38 5.51
CA ARG A 236 -10.85 -5.68 6.94
C ARG A 236 -10.27 -7.06 7.16
N SER A 237 -10.72 -8.07 6.41
CA SER A 237 -10.11 -9.40 6.41
C SER A 237 -8.89 -9.47 5.47
N CYS A 238 -8.71 -8.47 4.58
CA CYS A 238 -7.69 -8.42 3.54
C CYS A 238 -7.71 -9.67 2.66
N ASN A 239 -8.91 -10.13 2.30
CA ASN A 239 -9.11 -11.41 1.66
C ASN A 239 -8.57 -11.53 0.23
N ALA A 240 -8.61 -12.73 -0.34
CA ALA A 240 -8.04 -13.01 -1.65
C ALA A 240 -8.61 -12.11 -2.75
N ALA A 241 -9.93 -11.85 -2.72
CA ALA A 241 -10.59 -10.92 -3.63
C ALA A 241 -10.02 -9.49 -3.49
N TYR A 242 -9.83 -8.99 -2.27
CA TYR A 242 -9.20 -7.69 -2.02
C TYR A 242 -7.74 -7.65 -2.50
N VAL A 243 -6.94 -8.68 -2.18
CA VAL A 243 -5.53 -8.78 -2.63
C VAL A 243 -5.45 -8.71 -4.14
N LEU A 244 -6.28 -9.47 -4.85
CA LEU A 244 -6.29 -9.50 -6.32
C LEU A 244 -6.65 -8.14 -6.92
N VAL A 245 -7.69 -7.48 -6.39
CA VAL A 245 -8.10 -6.15 -6.89
C VAL A 245 -7.03 -5.09 -6.61
N VAL A 246 -6.41 -5.10 -5.43
CA VAL A 246 -5.28 -4.20 -5.13
C VAL A 246 -4.12 -4.45 -6.09
N MET A 247 -3.75 -5.71 -6.33
CA MET A 247 -2.70 -6.06 -7.28
C MET A 247 -3.04 -5.59 -8.69
N LEU A 248 -4.27 -5.82 -9.14
CA LEU A 248 -4.77 -5.39 -10.45
C LEU A 248 -4.66 -3.87 -10.63
N LEU A 249 -5.20 -3.10 -9.68
CA LEU A 249 -5.17 -1.62 -9.72
C LEU A 249 -3.73 -1.08 -9.79
N ASN A 250 -2.81 -1.67 -9.02
CA ASN A 250 -1.41 -1.25 -9.03
C ASN A 250 -0.69 -1.65 -10.32
N LEU A 251 -0.92 -2.85 -10.84
CA LEU A 251 -0.37 -3.30 -12.13
C LEU A 251 -0.85 -2.40 -13.28
N GLN A 252 -2.13 -2.03 -13.30
CA GLN A 252 -2.68 -1.08 -14.26
C GLN A 252 -2.03 0.30 -14.14
N ALA A 253 -1.87 0.81 -12.91
CA ALA A 253 -1.21 2.10 -12.68
C ALA A 253 0.24 2.08 -13.17
N TRP A 254 1.01 1.04 -12.83
CA TRP A 254 2.40 0.91 -13.28
C TRP A 254 2.51 0.73 -14.80
N LEU A 255 1.61 -0.03 -15.41
CA LEU A 255 1.52 -0.15 -16.87
C LEU A 255 1.24 1.21 -17.53
N GLY A 256 0.26 1.96 -17.00
CA GLY A 256 -0.07 3.30 -17.49
C GLY A 256 1.11 4.27 -17.38
N PHE A 257 1.79 4.30 -16.24
CA PHE A 257 2.99 5.11 -16.05
C PHE A 257 4.14 4.68 -16.98
N ALA A 258 4.38 3.38 -17.13
CA ALA A 258 5.40 2.86 -18.03
C ALA A 258 5.09 3.21 -19.50
N ALA A 259 3.81 3.12 -19.90
CA ALA A 259 3.36 3.45 -21.25
C ALA A 259 3.51 4.95 -21.53
N ALA A 260 3.09 5.80 -20.59
CA ALA A 260 3.28 7.23 -20.68
C ALA A 260 4.77 7.59 -20.85
N LEU A 261 5.66 7.00 -20.05
CA LEU A 261 7.10 7.22 -20.16
C LEU A 261 7.70 6.72 -21.48
N ALA A 262 7.21 5.59 -22.00
CA ALA A 262 7.66 5.05 -23.28
C ALA A 262 7.24 5.95 -24.46
N LEU A 263 6.00 6.45 -24.45
CA LEU A 263 5.47 7.39 -25.44
C LEU A 263 6.20 8.75 -25.37
N SER A 264 6.47 9.23 -24.16
CA SER A 264 7.16 10.50 -23.95
C SER A 264 8.69 10.39 -24.01
N TRP A 265 9.26 9.21 -24.26
CA TRP A 265 10.71 8.98 -24.16
C TRP A 265 11.53 9.94 -25.03
N ARG A 266 11.02 10.34 -26.20
CA ARG A 266 11.71 11.29 -27.09
C ARG A 266 11.69 12.75 -26.59
N HIS A 267 10.73 13.12 -25.73
CA HIS A 267 10.46 14.52 -25.36
C HIS A 267 10.65 14.83 -23.87
N ALA A 268 10.44 13.85 -22.98
CA ALA A 268 10.50 14.03 -21.53
C ALA A 268 11.42 12.98 -20.91
N GLN A 269 12.71 13.30 -20.82
CA GLN A 269 13.72 12.48 -20.14
C GLN A 269 13.70 12.65 -18.60
N ARG A 270 12.78 13.45 -18.06
CA ARG A 270 12.79 13.85 -16.65
C ARG A 270 11.42 13.65 -16.01
N ILE A 271 11.40 12.87 -14.94
CA ILE A 271 10.26 12.79 -14.00
C ILE A 271 10.06 14.21 -13.42
N PRO A 272 8.83 14.76 -13.43
CA PRO A 272 8.54 16.06 -12.84
C PRO A 272 9.08 16.15 -11.40
N THR A 273 9.71 17.28 -11.07
CA THR A 273 10.38 17.47 -9.77
C THR A 273 9.42 17.22 -8.62
N LEU A 274 8.21 17.78 -8.68
CA LEU A 274 7.19 17.57 -7.67
C LEU A 274 6.86 16.09 -7.43
N LEU A 275 6.75 15.29 -8.50
CA LEU A 275 6.47 13.85 -8.37
C LEU A 275 7.62 13.11 -7.66
N ARG A 276 8.87 13.53 -7.90
CA ARG A 276 10.05 12.99 -7.22
C ARG A 276 10.07 13.35 -5.73
N GLU A 277 9.67 14.58 -5.40
CA GLU A 277 9.58 15.07 -4.02
C GLU A 277 8.52 14.30 -3.23
N TRP A 278 7.36 14.04 -3.84
CA TRP A 278 6.30 13.22 -3.27
C TRP A 278 6.72 11.76 -3.03
N ASP A 279 7.50 11.18 -3.95
CA ASP A 279 7.98 9.80 -3.83
C ASP A 279 9.02 9.67 -2.70
N ALA A 280 9.99 10.59 -2.64
CA ALA A 280 11.10 10.57 -1.68
C ALA A 280 10.64 10.62 -0.21
N GLY A 281 9.58 11.38 0.08
CA GLY A 281 9.07 11.62 1.43
C GLY A 281 7.71 10.97 1.74
N SER A 282 7.27 9.97 0.96
CA SER A 282 5.88 9.48 0.98
C SER A 282 5.31 9.13 2.36
N LEU A 283 6.08 8.47 3.23
CA LEU A 283 5.63 8.15 4.60
C LEU A 283 5.50 9.40 5.48
N SER A 284 6.48 10.30 5.42
CA SER A 284 6.46 11.57 6.18
C SER A 284 5.31 12.47 5.72
N LEU A 285 5.09 12.54 4.41
CA LEU A 285 3.95 13.26 3.83
C LEU A 285 2.62 12.67 4.27
N PHE A 286 2.52 11.34 4.34
CA PHE A 286 1.31 10.69 4.84
C PHE A 286 1.04 11.04 6.31
N LEU A 287 2.07 11.13 7.16
CA LEU A 287 1.93 11.59 8.55
C LEU A 287 1.44 13.04 8.62
N VAL A 288 2.07 13.94 7.85
CA VAL A 288 1.66 15.35 7.78
C VAL A 288 0.23 15.48 7.28
N ALA A 289 -0.17 14.68 6.28
CA ALA A 289 -1.52 14.64 5.75
C ALA A 289 -2.53 14.24 6.84
N ASN A 290 -2.27 13.19 7.62
CA ASN A 290 -3.17 12.78 8.72
C ASN A 290 -3.30 13.87 9.80
N LEU A 291 -2.19 14.53 10.16
CA LEU A 291 -2.22 15.63 11.14
C LEU A 291 -2.98 16.85 10.61
N ALA A 292 -2.76 17.22 9.34
CA ALA A 292 -3.45 18.33 8.70
C ALA A 292 -4.95 18.05 8.53
N THR A 293 -5.35 16.82 8.23
CA THR A 293 -6.76 16.41 8.24
C THR A 293 -7.38 16.61 9.62
N GLY A 294 -6.70 16.17 10.68
CA GLY A 294 -7.13 16.39 12.06
C GLY A 294 -7.32 17.87 12.38
N ALA A 295 -6.34 18.71 12.03
CA ALA A 295 -6.39 20.16 12.24
C ALA A 295 -7.54 20.82 11.47
N VAL A 296 -7.82 20.39 10.24
CA VAL A 296 -8.96 20.88 9.46
C VAL A 296 -10.28 20.49 10.13
N ASN A 297 -10.43 19.24 10.55
CA ASN A 297 -11.66 18.73 11.17
C ASN A 297 -11.94 19.37 12.54
N THR A 298 -10.92 19.79 13.29
CA THR A 298 -11.11 20.53 14.55
C THR A 298 -11.40 22.01 14.32
N SER A 299 -10.99 22.58 13.19
CA SER A 299 -11.09 24.03 12.92
C SER A 299 -12.31 24.40 12.07
N LEU A 300 -12.86 23.45 11.31
CA LEU A 300 -13.95 23.68 10.36
C LEU A 300 -15.00 22.58 10.52
N ASP A 301 -16.28 22.98 10.54
CA ASP A 301 -17.37 22.02 10.38
C ASP A 301 -17.41 21.52 8.94
N THR A 302 -16.73 20.40 8.71
CA THR A 302 -16.63 19.74 7.39
C THR A 302 -17.94 19.06 6.99
N LEU A 303 -18.76 18.63 7.96
CA LEU A 303 -20.02 17.91 7.74
C LEU A 303 -21.09 18.80 7.10
N HIS A 304 -21.13 20.09 7.43
CA HIS A 304 -22.09 21.04 6.87
C HIS A 304 -21.47 22.00 5.83
N ALA A 305 -20.24 21.74 5.40
CA ALA A 305 -19.56 22.59 4.44
C ALA A 305 -20.17 22.50 3.02
N SER A 306 -20.36 23.66 2.38
CA SER A 306 -20.82 23.73 0.99
C SER A 306 -19.80 23.13 0.01
N ALA A 307 -20.25 22.69 -1.17
CA ALA A 307 -19.37 22.11 -2.18
C ALA A 307 -18.25 23.05 -2.65
N ALA A 308 -18.51 24.36 -2.69
CA ALA A 308 -17.49 25.36 -3.01
C ALA A 308 -16.42 25.43 -1.91
N ARG A 309 -16.83 25.48 -0.64
CA ARG A 309 -15.91 25.46 0.51
C ARG A 309 -15.06 24.19 0.53
N ALA A 310 -15.68 23.03 0.29
CA ALA A 310 -14.98 21.74 0.21
C ALA A 310 -13.87 21.75 -0.86
N ARG A 311 -14.18 22.21 -2.08
CA ARG A 311 -13.20 22.30 -3.17
C ARG A 311 -12.04 23.24 -2.84
N THR A 312 -12.32 24.40 -2.26
CA THR A 312 -11.29 25.38 -1.87
C THR A 312 -10.38 24.82 -0.78
N VAL A 313 -10.95 24.22 0.28
CA VAL A 313 -10.16 23.62 1.36
C VAL A 313 -9.29 22.48 0.83
N LEU A 314 -9.84 21.60 -0.02
CA LEU A 314 -9.08 20.51 -0.62
C LEU A 314 -7.95 21.00 -1.54
N LEU A 315 -8.19 22.07 -2.31
CA LEU A 315 -7.14 22.67 -3.13
C LEU A 315 -6.01 23.23 -2.27
N LEU A 316 -6.34 24.03 -1.25
CA LEU A 316 -5.36 24.59 -0.31
C LEU A 316 -4.59 23.49 0.42
N TYR A 317 -5.28 22.44 0.83
CA TYR A 317 -4.68 21.28 1.48
C TYR A 317 -3.70 20.54 0.57
N VAL A 318 -4.04 20.28 -0.70
CA VAL A 318 -3.10 19.64 -1.64
C VAL A 318 -1.91 20.55 -1.95
N LEU A 319 -2.13 21.86 -2.12
CA LEU A 319 -1.05 22.84 -2.31
C LEU A 319 -0.10 22.87 -1.10
N PHE A 320 -0.64 22.84 0.11
CA PHE A 320 0.13 22.72 1.35
C PHE A 320 1.00 21.45 1.35
N LEU A 321 0.41 20.29 1.03
CA LEU A 321 1.18 19.04 0.97
C LEU A 321 2.28 19.07 -0.10
N CYS A 322 2.03 19.69 -1.26
CA CYS A 322 3.05 19.90 -2.27
C CYS A 322 4.20 20.78 -1.76
N ALA A 323 3.91 21.87 -1.05
CA ALA A 323 4.94 22.73 -0.45
C ALA A 323 5.75 21.99 0.61
N VAL A 324 5.10 21.17 1.45
CA VAL A 324 5.78 20.33 2.44
C VAL A 324 6.66 19.28 1.74
N ALA A 325 6.20 18.67 0.65
CA ALA A 325 6.99 17.70 -0.12
C ALA A 325 8.28 18.32 -0.64
N ALA A 326 8.19 19.51 -1.23
CA ALA A 326 9.33 20.27 -1.70
C ALA A 326 10.30 20.63 -0.56
N ALA A 327 9.78 21.10 0.58
CA ALA A 327 10.59 21.47 1.74
C ALA A 327 11.32 20.26 2.36
N LEU A 328 10.64 19.11 2.50
CA LEU A 328 11.25 17.88 2.99
C LEU A 328 12.36 17.39 2.05
N HIS A 329 12.12 17.46 0.74
CA HIS A 329 13.13 17.07 -0.24
C HIS A 329 14.34 18.01 -0.24
N ALA A 330 14.14 19.33 -0.13
CA ALA A 330 15.22 20.32 -0.07
C ALA A 330 16.16 20.08 1.13
N ARG A 331 15.63 19.68 2.30
CA ARG A 331 16.42 19.36 3.49
C ARG A 331 17.19 18.04 3.42
N SER A 332 16.84 17.17 2.47
CA SER A 332 17.47 15.85 2.29
C SER A 332 18.66 15.85 1.33
N LYS A 333 18.94 17.01 0.70
CA LYS A 333 20.13 17.27 -0.10
C LYS A 333 21.19 17.93 0.75
#